data_AF-A0A7C4AI14-F1
#
_entry.id   AF-A0A7C4AI14-F1
#
_cell.length_a   1.000
_cell.length_b   1.000
_cell.length_c   1.000
_cell.angle_alpha   90.00
_cell.angle_beta   90.00
_cell.angle_gamma   90.00
#
_symmetry.space_group_name_H-M   'P 1'
#
loop_
_entity.id
_entity.type
_entity.pdbx_description
1 polymer ?
#
loop_
_entity_poly.entity_id
_entity_poly.type
_entity_poly.pdbx_seq_one_letter_code
_entity_poly.pdbx_strand_id
1 'polypeptide(L)'
;VMGREALEAAVKNLRGEPVGEHADGEIVCECFGVTDEQIKRAIAENNLNTVEEITDFTKAGGGCGKCLDKIADILAEAKGGKKRPVPLEVKRPGLTNIQRMKLVAKTIEEEISPSLQKDGGNIELVDVDGKRVLVQLRGACSSCKSSQLTLKQFVEKRLREAVEPDLTVEEVR
;
A
#
# COMPACT_ATOMS: atom_id res chain seq x y z
N VAL A 1 18.50 37.46 12.26
CA VAL A 1 18.40 38.00 13.63
C VAL A 1 19.28 37.13 14.53
N MET A 2 20.55 37.51 14.73
CA MET A 2 21.58 36.73 15.46
C MET A 2 22.11 37.51 16.69
N GLY A 3 21.28 38.34 17.32
CA GLY A 3 21.74 39.20 18.42
C GLY A 3 21.69 38.54 19.80
N ARG A 4 20.65 37.75 20.07
CA ARG A 4 20.32 37.31 21.44
C ARG A 4 21.10 36.07 21.87
N GLU A 5 21.27 35.08 20.99
CA GLU A 5 22.04 33.87 21.28
C GLU A 5 23.53 34.15 21.50
N ALA A 6 24.12 35.06 20.72
CA ALA A 6 25.53 35.45 20.88
C ALA A 6 25.78 36.16 22.22
N LEU A 7 24.85 37.01 22.65
CA LEU A 7 24.93 37.71 23.93
C LEU A 7 24.78 36.74 25.11
N GLU A 8 23.86 35.78 25.02
CA GLU A 8 23.66 34.77 26.07
C GLU A 8 24.85 33.82 26.20
N ALA A 9 25.48 33.41 25.09
CA ALA A 9 26.70 32.60 25.11
C ALA A 9 27.89 33.35 25.74
N ALA A 10 28.02 34.65 25.49
CA ALA A 10 29.07 35.47 26.09
C ALA A 10 28.88 35.68 27.61
N VAL A 11 27.63 35.90 28.06
CA VAL A 11 27.32 36.09 29.48
C VAL A 11 27.56 34.82 30.30
N LYS A 12 27.29 33.63 29.73
CA LYS A 12 27.54 32.34 30.40
C LYS A 12 29.04 32.05 30.57
N ASN A 13 29.86 32.30 29.56
CA ASN A 13 31.33 32.17 29.66
C ASN A 13 31.92 33.07 30.76
N LEU A 14 31.34 34.25 30.99
CA LEU A 14 31.77 35.17 32.04
C LEU A 14 31.39 34.72 33.47
N ARG A 15 30.35 33.90 33.64
CA ARG A 15 29.86 33.47 34.97
C ARG A 15 30.55 32.22 35.51
N GLY A 16 31.45 31.60 34.75
CA GLY A 16 32.17 30.39 35.19
C GLY A 16 31.27 29.17 35.36
N GLU A 17 30.02 29.24 34.91
CA GLU A 17 29.17 28.08 34.72
C GLU A 17 29.71 27.35 33.48
N PRO A 18 29.87 26.01 33.52
CA PRO A 18 30.18 25.28 32.30
C PRO A 18 29.08 25.63 31.30
N VAL A 19 29.48 26.21 30.17
CA VAL A 19 28.60 26.34 29.01
C VAL A 19 28.15 24.91 28.75
N GLY A 20 26.90 24.59 29.10
CA GLY A 20 26.40 23.23 29.05
C GLY A 20 26.70 22.68 27.68
N GLU A 21 27.77 21.88 27.58
CA GLU A 21 28.00 20.95 26.50
C GLU A 21 26.67 20.26 26.35
N HIS A 22 26.09 20.38 25.16
CA HIS A 22 24.78 19.87 24.80
C HIS A 22 24.58 18.50 25.45
N ALA A 23 23.96 18.49 26.63
CA ALA A 23 23.41 17.27 27.15
C ALA A 23 22.32 16.91 26.14
N ASP A 24 22.26 15.62 25.82
CA ASP A 24 21.16 14.99 25.09
C ASP A 24 21.41 14.77 23.57
N GLY A 25 22.37 13.87 23.25
CA GLY A 25 22.25 13.01 22.07
C GLY A 25 23.44 12.93 21.09
N GLU A 26 23.46 11.87 20.28
CA GLU A 26 24.36 11.73 19.12
C GLU A 26 23.93 12.74 18.05
N ILE A 27 24.89 13.46 17.45
CA ILE A 27 24.60 14.39 16.36
C ILE A 27 24.26 13.58 15.10
N VAL A 28 23.00 13.68 14.67
CA VAL A 28 22.48 12.97 13.48
C VAL A 28 22.69 13.80 12.23
N CYS A 29 22.54 15.13 12.33
CA CYS A 29 22.77 16.06 11.23
C CYS A 29 23.88 17.07 11.57
N GLU A 30 25.07 16.88 10.99
CA GLU A 30 26.21 17.79 11.19
C GLU A 30 25.98 19.20 10.60
N CYS A 31 25.12 19.31 9.57
CA CYS A 31 24.88 20.59 8.89
C CYS A 31 24.03 21.56 9.71
N PHE A 32 23.06 21.04 10.47
CA PHE A 32 22.14 21.84 11.29
C PHE A 32 22.33 21.61 12.79
N GLY A 33 23.30 20.77 13.17
CA GLY A 33 23.60 20.43 14.56
C GLY A 33 22.43 19.73 15.26
N VAL A 34 21.62 18.97 14.52
CA VAL A 34 20.41 18.33 15.07
C VAL A 34 20.78 17.00 15.72
N THR A 35 20.36 16.82 16.98
CA THR A 35 20.60 15.59 17.75
C THR A 35 19.46 14.59 17.63
N ASP A 36 19.74 13.32 17.90
CA ASP A 36 18.73 12.25 17.91
C ASP A 36 17.61 12.52 18.92
N GLU A 37 17.94 13.15 20.05
CA GLU A 37 16.93 13.48 21.06
C GLU A 37 16.01 14.62 20.61
N GLN A 38 16.52 15.61 19.88
CA GLN A 38 15.67 16.64 19.27
C GLN A 38 14.69 16.04 18.25
N ILE A 39 15.13 15.05 17.46
CA ILE A 39 14.27 14.34 16.51
C ILE A 39 13.22 13.53 17.27
N LYS A 40 13.60 12.80 18.33
CA LYS A 40 12.66 12.02 19.17
C LYS A 40 11.63 12.91 19.86
N ARG A 41 12.06 14.05 20.44
CA ARG A 41 11.16 15.05 21.06
C ARG A 41 10.19 15.63 20.01
N ALA A 42 10.68 16.01 18.84
CA ALA A 42 9.84 16.52 17.75
C ALA A 42 8.79 15.49 17.27
N ILE A 43 9.18 14.21 17.15
CA ILE A 43 8.26 13.12 16.81
C ILE A 43 7.20 12.92 17.92
N ALA A 44 7.59 12.98 19.18
CA ALA A 44 6.69 12.78 20.32
C ALA A 44 5.68 13.93 20.48
N GLU A 45 6.12 15.19 20.30
CA GLU A 45 5.26 16.36 20.47
C GLU A 45 4.31 16.58 19.29
N ASN A 46 4.74 16.28 18.05
CA ASN A 46 3.97 16.59 16.84
C ASN A 46 3.43 15.35 16.10
N ASN A 47 3.68 14.13 16.60
CA ASN A 47 3.27 12.87 15.98
C ASN A 47 3.69 12.73 14.49
N LEU A 48 4.85 13.25 14.09
CA LEU A 48 5.33 13.27 12.70
C LEU A 48 5.49 11.85 12.15
N ASN A 49 4.95 11.54 10.96
CA ASN A 49 4.90 10.18 10.39
C ASN A 49 5.79 9.95 9.19
N THR A 50 6.32 11.00 8.59
CA THR A 50 7.14 10.92 7.39
C THR A 50 8.47 11.62 7.58
N VAL A 51 9.45 11.20 6.78
CA VAL A 51 10.80 11.79 6.78
C VAL A 51 10.76 13.25 6.32
N GLU A 52 9.81 13.58 5.43
CA GLU A 52 9.58 14.94 4.94
C GLU A 52 9.08 15.85 6.06
N GLU A 53 8.07 15.43 6.83
CA GLU A 53 7.57 16.19 7.98
C GLU A 53 8.65 16.45 9.05
N ILE A 54 9.53 15.47 9.28
CA ILE A 54 10.68 15.64 10.19
C ILE A 54 11.67 16.64 9.60
N THR A 55 11.90 16.62 8.30
CA THR A 55 12.80 17.55 7.61
C THR A 55 12.26 18.98 7.68
N ASP A 56 10.95 19.20 7.53
CA ASP A 56 10.35 20.52 7.64
C ASP A 56 10.43 21.09 9.06
N PHE A 57 10.28 20.23 10.07
CA PHE A 57 10.26 20.64 11.47
C PHE A 57 11.66 20.79 12.07
N THR A 58 12.52 19.79 11.88
CA THR A 58 13.87 19.76 12.45
C THR A 58 14.92 20.37 11.52
N LYS A 59 14.58 20.62 10.25
CA LYS A 59 15.49 21.07 9.17
C LYS A 59 16.62 20.10 8.85
N ALA A 60 16.70 18.96 9.55
CA ALA A 60 17.66 17.90 9.28
C ALA A 60 17.30 17.23 7.95
N GLY A 61 18.27 17.11 7.03
CA GLY A 61 18.09 16.41 5.75
C GLY A 61 17.69 17.27 4.55
N GLY A 62 17.26 18.52 4.74
CA GLY A 62 16.81 19.40 3.65
C GLY A 62 17.93 19.95 2.74
N GLY A 63 19.20 19.68 3.07
CA GLY A 63 20.37 20.17 2.34
C GLY A 63 21.20 19.05 1.71
N CYS A 64 22.02 18.37 2.51
CA CYS A 64 23.00 17.39 2.03
C CYS A 64 22.49 15.94 1.93
N GLY A 65 21.30 15.65 2.47
CA GLY A 65 20.66 14.33 2.42
C GLY A 65 21.33 13.19 3.19
N LYS A 66 22.57 13.35 3.67
CA LYS A 66 23.36 12.27 4.31
C LYS A 66 22.78 11.73 5.62
N CYS A 67 21.91 12.50 6.27
CA CYS A 67 21.29 12.15 7.54
C CYS A 67 19.91 11.50 7.38
N LEU A 68 19.38 11.37 6.16
CA LEU A 68 18.03 10.85 5.90
C LEU A 68 17.88 9.38 6.33
N ASP A 69 18.89 8.55 6.12
CA ASP A 69 18.86 7.14 6.53
C ASP A 69 18.79 7.03 8.06
N LYS A 70 19.65 7.75 8.79
CA LYS A 70 19.64 7.78 10.26
C LYS A 70 18.33 8.30 10.84
N ILE A 71 17.71 9.31 10.21
CA ILE A 71 16.41 9.83 10.64
C ILE A 71 15.30 8.79 10.44
N ALA A 72 15.36 8.02 9.34
CA ALA A 72 14.42 6.94 9.08
C ALA A 72 14.52 5.80 10.10
N ASP A 73 15.75 5.45 10.53
CA ASP A 73 15.98 4.48 11.60
C ASP A 73 15.42 4.98 12.95
N ILE A 74 15.68 6.23 13.33
CA ILE A 74 15.14 6.83 14.57
C ILE A 74 13.61 6.89 14.55
N LEU A 75 13.02 7.18 13.39
CA LEU A 75 11.56 7.14 13.21
C LEU A 75 11.00 5.72 13.37
N ALA A 76 11.71 4.71 12.88
CA ALA A 76 11.32 3.31 13.03
C ALA A 76 11.43 2.84 14.49
N GLU A 77 12.47 3.26 15.20
CA GLU A 77 12.67 2.96 16.63
C GLU A 77 11.65 3.66 17.52
N ALA A 78 11.45 4.97 17.34
CA ALA A 78 10.49 5.76 18.12
C ALA A 78 9.03 5.29 17.94
N LYS A 79 8.73 4.68 16.80
CA LYS A 79 7.40 4.14 16.48
C LYS A 79 7.30 2.63 16.58
N GLY A 80 8.15 1.99 17.39
CA GLY A 80 8.15 0.55 17.65
C GLY A 80 6.76 -0.09 17.51
N GLY A 81 6.49 -0.64 16.32
CA GLY A 81 5.21 -1.23 15.96
C GLY A 81 4.22 -0.34 15.20
N LYS A 82 4.55 0.10 13.98
CA LYS A 82 3.66 -0.06 12.81
C LYS A 82 4.52 0.03 11.54
N LYS A 83 4.80 -1.15 10.97
CA LYS A 83 5.22 -1.29 9.56
C LYS A 83 4.37 -0.34 8.73
N ARG A 84 5.01 0.36 7.78
CA ARG A 84 4.36 1.15 6.71
C ARG A 84 3.01 0.51 6.38
N PRO A 85 1.92 1.28 6.24
CA PRO A 85 0.75 0.74 5.57
C PRO A 85 1.21 0.43 4.14
N VAL A 86 1.67 -0.81 3.91
CA VAL A 86 1.23 -1.54 2.73
C VAL A 86 -0.26 -1.28 2.69
N PRO A 87 -0.84 -0.81 1.56
CA PRO A 87 -2.29 -0.76 1.43
C PRO A 87 -2.80 -2.12 1.87
N LEU A 88 -3.34 -2.17 3.08
CA LEU A 88 -3.97 -3.35 3.61
C LEU A 88 -5.07 -3.59 2.59
N GLU A 89 -4.91 -4.62 1.77
CA GLU A 89 -5.96 -5.08 0.88
C GLU A 89 -7.19 -5.21 1.77
N VAL A 90 -8.08 -4.24 1.60
CA VAL A 90 -9.33 -4.20 2.31
C VAL A 90 -10.02 -5.44 1.79
N LYS A 91 -9.94 -6.54 2.57
CA LYS A 91 -10.84 -7.66 2.45
C LYS A 91 -12.22 -7.06 2.68
N ARG A 92 -12.80 -6.57 1.59
CA ARG A 92 -14.19 -6.16 1.53
C ARG A 92 -14.94 -7.32 2.17
N PRO A 93 -15.83 -7.07 3.15
CA PRO A 93 -16.63 -8.13 3.74
C PRO A 93 -17.19 -8.93 2.55
N GLY A 94 -16.74 -10.18 2.44
CA GLY A 94 -16.85 -10.93 1.20
C GLY A 94 -18.29 -10.87 0.76
N LEU A 95 -18.53 -10.49 -0.50
CA LEU A 95 -19.86 -10.59 -1.07
C LEU A 95 -20.42 -11.95 -0.67
N THR A 96 -21.62 -11.94 -0.10
CA THR A 96 -22.32 -13.19 0.21
C THR A 96 -22.36 -14.02 -1.07
N ASN A 97 -22.28 -15.35 -0.97
CA ASN A 97 -22.26 -16.24 -2.15
C ASN A 97 -23.41 -15.90 -3.13
N ILE A 98 -24.56 -15.45 -2.61
CA ILE A 98 -25.72 -14.98 -3.38
C ILE A 98 -25.41 -13.72 -4.20
N GLN A 99 -24.76 -12.71 -3.62
CA GLN A 99 -24.39 -11.48 -4.34
C GLN A 99 -23.37 -11.77 -5.43
N ARG A 100 -22.40 -12.67 -5.16
CA ARG A 100 -21.42 -13.08 -6.17
C ARG A 100 -22.09 -13.81 -7.32
N MET A 101 -22.96 -14.77 -7.04
CA MET A 101 -23.72 -15.50 -8.05
C MET A 101 -24.52 -14.54 -8.95
N LYS A 102 -25.16 -13.53 -8.36
CA LYS A 102 -25.94 -12.53 -9.11
C LYS A 102 -25.08 -11.68 -10.04
N LEU A 103 -23.90 -11.24 -9.57
CA LEU A 103 -22.97 -10.49 -10.40
C LEU A 103 -22.40 -11.36 -11.53
N VAL A 104 -21.95 -12.57 -11.20
CA VAL A 104 -21.43 -13.52 -12.18
C VAL A 104 -22.48 -13.82 -13.26
N ALA A 105 -23.72 -14.13 -12.87
CA ALA A 105 -24.81 -14.37 -13.81
C ALA A 105 -25.07 -13.16 -14.73
N LYS A 106 -25.08 -11.95 -14.15
CA LYS A 106 -25.27 -10.70 -14.92
C LYS A 106 -24.13 -10.46 -15.91
N THR A 107 -22.88 -10.59 -15.48
CA THR A 107 -21.70 -10.47 -16.36
C THR A 107 -21.72 -11.51 -17.47
N ILE A 108 -22.12 -12.74 -17.15
CA ILE A 108 -22.24 -13.80 -18.16
C ILE A 108 -23.27 -13.41 -19.22
N GLU A 109 -24.42 -12.88 -18.83
CA GLU A 109 -25.49 -12.52 -19.75
C GLU A 109 -25.18 -11.27 -20.58
N GLU A 110 -24.67 -10.21 -19.96
CA GLU A 110 -24.46 -8.91 -20.63
C GLU A 110 -23.17 -8.85 -21.46
N GLU A 111 -22.10 -9.55 -21.06
CA GLU A 111 -20.80 -9.45 -21.72
C GLU A 111 -20.38 -10.77 -22.40
N ILE A 112 -20.47 -11.89 -21.70
CA ILE A 112 -19.83 -13.14 -22.15
C ILE A 112 -20.71 -13.87 -23.18
N SER A 113 -22.02 -13.96 -22.93
CA SER A 113 -23.01 -14.61 -23.80
C SER A 113 -23.07 -13.99 -25.21
N PRO A 114 -23.19 -12.66 -25.41
CA PRO A 114 -23.21 -12.09 -26.76
C PRO A 114 -21.87 -12.24 -27.49
N SER A 115 -20.74 -12.27 -26.77
CA SER A 115 -19.44 -12.60 -27.35
C SER A 115 -19.41 -14.05 -27.83
N LEU A 116 -19.80 -15.00 -26.99
CA LEU A 116 -19.82 -16.43 -27.33
C LEU A 116 -20.80 -16.76 -28.45
N GLN A 117 -21.97 -16.12 -28.48
CA GLN A 117 -22.96 -16.33 -29.54
C GLN A 117 -22.44 -15.89 -30.91
N LYS A 118 -21.63 -14.82 -30.98
CA LYS A 118 -20.94 -14.43 -32.23
C LYS A 118 -19.98 -15.51 -32.71
N ASP A 119 -19.34 -16.22 -31.79
CA ASP A 119 -18.47 -17.36 -32.06
C ASP A 119 -19.23 -18.68 -32.27
N GLY A 120 -20.57 -18.69 -32.20
CA GLY A 120 -21.40 -19.88 -32.37
C GLY A 120 -21.41 -20.84 -31.16
N GLY A 121 -21.07 -20.32 -29.98
CA GLY A 121 -21.10 -21.03 -28.70
C GLY A 121 -22.19 -20.51 -27.76
N ASN A 122 -22.41 -21.25 -26.68
CA ASN A 122 -23.24 -20.86 -25.55
C ASN A 122 -22.55 -21.24 -24.23
N ILE A 123 -22.87 -20.53 -23.16
CA ILE A 123 -22.37 -20.80 -21.81
C ILE A 123 -23.54 -20.88 -20.84
N GLU A 124 -23.49 -21.87 -19.96
CA GLU A 124 -24.45 -22.02 -18.86
C GLU A 124 -23.69 -22.04 -17.54
N LEU A 125 -24.17 -21.24 -16.58
CA LEU A 125 -23.64 -21.23 -15.22
C LEU A 125 -24.26 -22.41 -14.46
N VAL A 126 -23.40 -23.30 -13.93
CA VAL A 126 -23.84 -24.48 -13.16
C VAL A 126 -23.89 -24.13 -11.68
N ASP A 127 -22.77 -23.64 -11.13
CA ASP A 127 -22.67 -23.33 -9.70
C ASP A 127 -21.52 -22.34 -9.43
N VAL A 128 -21.56 -21.68 -8.28
CA VAL A 128 -20.54 -20.75 -7.79
C VAL A 128 -20.17 -21.12 -6.35
N ASP A 129 -19.05 -21.83 -6.20
CA ASP A 129 -18.50 -22.22 -4.90
C ASP A 129 -17.40 -21.25 -4.48
N GLY A 130 -17.76 -20.21 -3.72
CA GLY A 130 -16.81 -19.21 -3.25
C GLY A 130 -16.11 -18.52 -4.42
N LYS A 131 -14.86 -18.91 -4.69
CA LYS A 131 -14.00 -18.36 -5.75
C LYS A 131 -13.94 -19.24 -7.02
N ARG A 132 -14.61 -20.38 -7.02
CA ARG A 132 -14.66 -21.31 -8.15
C ARG A 132 -16.01 -21.18 -8.83
N VAL A 133 -16.00 -20.89 -10.13
CA VAL A 133 -17.21 -20.82 -10.96
C VAL A 133 -17.22 -22.02 -11.88
N LEU A 134 -18.27 -22.82 -11.75
CA LEU A 134 -18.52 -24.01 -12.54
C LEU A 134 -19.41 -23.62 -13.72
N VAL A 135 -18.91 -23.79 -14.93
CA VAL A 135 -19.62 -23.44 -16.16
C VAL A 135 -19.68 -24.62 -17.11
N GLN A 136 -20.75 -24.71 -17.88
CA GLN A 136 -20.88 -25.67 -18.98
C GLN A 136 -20.83 -24.89 -20.29
N LEU A 137 -19.85 -25.21 -21.14
CA LEU A 137 -19.72 -24.64 -22.47
C LEU A 137 -20.45 -25.54 -23.48
N ARG A 138 -21.33 -24.96 -24.29
CA ARG A 138 -22.08 -25.65 -25.36
C ARG A 138 -21.80 -25.00 -26.72
N GLY A 139 -21.98 -25.75 -27.81
CA GLY A 139 -21.92 -25.23 -29.18
C GLY A 139 -20.66 -25.61 -29.98
N ALA A 140 -20.38 -24.86 -31.05
CA ALA A 140 -19.38 -25.23 -32.06
C ALA A 140 -17.96 -25.42 -31.51
N CYS A 141 -17.65 -24.77 -30.39
CA CYS A 141 -16.32 -24.82 -29.77
C CYS A 141 -16.14 -25.96 -28.75
N SER A 142 -17.17 -26.75 -28.45
CA SER A 142 -17.04 -27.89 -27.52
C SER A 142 -16.32 -29.10 -28.14
N SER A 143 -16.18 -29.17 -29.46
CA SER A 143 -15.57 -30.30 -30.17
C SER A 143 -14.07 -30.11 -30.46
N CYS A 144 -13.56 -28.88 -30.41
CA CYS A 144 -12.16 -28.56 -30.68
C CYS A 144 -11.39 -28.25 -29.38
N LYS A 145 -10.51 -29.17 -28.96
CA LYS A 145 -9.69 -29.03 -27.74
C LYS A 145 -8.87 -27.73 -27.70
N SER A 146 -8.42 -27.24 -28.86
CA SER A 146 -7.67 -25.98 -28.95
C SER A 146 -8.54 -24.75 -28.67
N SER A 147 -9.80 -24.78 -29.09
CA SER A 147 -10.78 -23.70 -28.86
C SER A 147 -11.32 -23.69 -27.43
N GLN A 148 -11.37 -24.86 -26.76
CA GLN A 148 -11.78 -24.94 -25.35
C GLN A 148 -10.84 -24.15 -24.44
N LEU A 149 -9.53 -24.25 -24.66
CA LEU A 149 -8.53 -23.56 -23.83
C LEU A 149 -8.63 -22.04 -23.97
N THR A 150 -8.78 -21.54 -25.19
CA THR A 150 -8.87 -20.09 -25.46
C THR A 150 -10.17 -19.50 -24.90
N LEU A 151 -11.29 -20.23 -25.01
CA LEU A 151 -12.56 -19.81 -24.43
C LEU A 151 -12.53 -19.80 -22.91
N LYS A 152 -11.96 -20.84 -22.29
CA LYS A 152 -11.79 -20.88 -20.82
C LYS A 152 -10.98 -19.67 -20.34
N GLN A 153 -9.87 -19.37 -21.00
CA GLN A 153 -9.04 -18.20 -20.66
C GLN A 153 -9.78 -16.88 -20.86
N PHE A 154 -10.59 -16.76 -21.92
CA PHE A 154 -11.41 -15.58 -22.17
C PHE A 154 -12.46 -15.37 -21.08
N VAL A 155 -13.23 -16.41 -20.75
CA VAL A 155 -14.27 -16.36 -19.71
C VAL A 155 -13.66 -16.06 -18.34
N GLU A 156 -12.53 -16.71 -18.01
CA GLU A 156 -11.82 -16.46 -16.76
C GLU A 156 -11.32 -15.02 -16.65
N LYS A 157 -10.73 -14.48 -17.73
CA LYS A 157 -10.25 -13.10 -17.74
C LYS A 157 -11.42 -12.11 -17.53
N ARG A 158 -12.53 -12.30 -18.25
CA ARG A 158 -13.71 -11.42 -18.13
C ARG A 158 -14.34 -11.46 -16.74
N LEU A 159 -14.49 -12.64 -16.16
CA LEU A 159 -15.03 -12.78 -14.81
C LEU A 159 -14.10 -12.16 -13.74
N ARG A 160 -12.78 -12.24 -13.92
CA ARG A 160 -11.81 -11.59 -13.03
C ARG A 160 -11.87 -10.07 -13.10
N GLU A 161 -12.07 -9.52 -14.30
CA GLU A 161 -12.20 -8.06 -14.50
C GLU A 161 -13.51 -7.51 -13.92
N ALA A 162 -14.62 -8.24 -14.05
CA ALA A 162 -15.94 -7.76 -13.64
C ALA A 162 -16.28 -7.99 -12.16
N VAL A 163 -15.79 -9.08 -11.56
CA VAL A 163 -16.22 -9.51 -10.22
C VAL A 163 -15.10 -9.46 -9.20
N GLU A 164 -14.06 -10.29 -9.35
CA GLU A 164 -12.95 -10.39 -8.40
C GLU A 164 -11.70 -11.01 -9.07
N PRO A 165 -10.50 -10.45 -8.87
CA PRO A 165 -9.27 -10.91 -9.56
C PRO A 165 -8.83 -12.34 -9.19
N ASP A 166 -9.34 -12.88 -8.06
CA ASP A 166 -9.00 -14.19 -7.53
C ASP A 166 -9.97 -15.31 -7.96
N LEU A 167 -10.87 -15.02 -8.92
CA LEU A 167 -11.82 -16.00 -9.47
C LEU A 167 -11.14 -17.03 -10.38
N THR A 168 -11.50 -18.30 -10.18
CA THR A 168 -11.08 -19.44 -11.00
C THR A 168 -12.28 -20.04 -11.70
N VAL A 169 -12.15 -20.33 -12.99
CA VAL A 169 -13.23 -20.93 -13.80
C VAL A 169 -12.92 -22.40 -14.08
N GLU A 170 -13.91 -23.27 -13.91
CA GLU A 170 -13.83 -24.68 -14.25
C GLU A 170 -14.99 -25.10 -15.15
N GLU A 171 -14.65 -25.89 -16.17
CA GLU A 171 -15.63 -26.44 -17.11
C GLU A 171 -16.14 -27.78 -16.55
N VAL A 172 -17.45 -27.89 -16.36
CA VAL A 172 -18.12 -29.15 -16.03
C VAL A 172 -18.64 -29.74 -17.33
N ARG A 173 -18.28 -31.00 -17.59
CA ARG A 173 -18.72 -31.75 -18.78
C ARG A 173 -19.94 -32.60 -18.48
#